data_AF-A0A4R8KYG7-F1
#
_entry.id   AF-A0A4R8KYG7-F1
#
_cell.length_a   1.000
_cell.length_b   1.000
_cell.length_c   1.000
_cell.angle_alpha   90.00
_cell.angle_beta   90.00
_cell.angle_gamma   90.00
#
_symmetry.space_group_name_H-M   'P 1'
#
loop_
_entity.id
_entity.type
_entity.pdbx_description
1 polymer ?
#
loop_
_entity_poly.entity_id
_entity_poly.type
_entity_poly.pdbx_seq_one_letter_code
_entity_poly.pdbx_strand_id
1 'polypeptide(L)'
;MQNSQIDLHFYVVQCTAPILVLVNKIRTEGYFAITPGENSAPTCGSWLGYIRMSVAQVASLDCLVMLPGRPHSKGGRIEFILAKLLGLVTYSLKRKGKIPL
;
A
#
# COMPACT_ATOMS: atom_id res chain seq x y z
N MET A 1 -8.43 32.08 4.96
CA MET A 1 -8.09 30.79 5.60
C MET A 1 -7.59 29.90 4.48
N GLN A 2 -6.27 29.78 4.33
CA GLN A 2 -5.69 28.85 3.34
C GLN A 2 -6.08 27.43 3.77
N ASN A 3 -6.72 26.70 2.85
CA ASN A 3 -6.92 25.26 2.99
C ASN A 3 -5.52 24.65 3.15
N SER A 4 -5.13 24.35 4.38
CA SER A 4 -3.92 23.57 4.64
C SER A 4 -4.19 22.16 4.13
N GLN A 5 -3.88 21.95 2.85
CA GLN A 5 -3.95 20.65 2.21
C GLN A 5 -2.97 19.74 2.95
N ILE A 6 -3.50 18.73 3.63
CA ILE A 6 -2.68 17.76 4.35
C ILE A 6 -2.02 16.89 3.27
N ASP A 7 -0.70 16.99 3.13
CA ASP A 7 0.09 16.15 2.22
C ASP A 7 0.16 14.73 2.79
N LEU A 8 -0.86 13.92 2.49
CA LEU A 8 -0.90 12.52 2.89
C LEU A 8 -0.03 11.67 1.96
N HIS A 9 0.83 10.85 2.56
CA HIS A 9 1.65 9.88 1.85
C HIS A 9 1.09 8.46 2.01
N PHE A 10 0.88 7.78 0.88
CA PHE A 10 0.18 6.50 0.82
C PHE A 10 1.10 5.32 0.51
N TYR A 11 0.98 4.27 1.30
CA TYR A 11 1.48 2.94 1.00
C TYR A 11 0.36 2.10 0.40
N VAL A 12 0.51 1.61 -0.83
CA VAL A 12 -0.50 0.76 -1.46
C VAL A 12 -0.04 -0.70 -1.44
N VAL A 13 -0.87 -1.58 -0.88
CA VAL A 13 -0.55 -3.00 -0.69
C VAL A 13 -1.64 -3.95 -1.23
N GLN A 14 -1.24 -4.84 -2.16
CA GLN A 14 -1.80 -6.16 -2.47
C GLN A 14 -1.16 -6.73 -3.75
N CYS A 15 -1.04 -8.07 -3.79
CA CYS A 15 -0.22 -8.81 -4.75
C CYS A 15 -0.89 -9.07 -6.11
N THR A 16 -1.45 -8.04 -6.77
CA THR A 16 -2.06 -8.21 -8.11
C THR A 16 -1.85 -6.99 -9.01
N ALA A 17 -1.85 -7.20 -10.34
CA ALA A 17 -1.68 -6.18 -11.37
C ALA A 17 -2.53 -4.88 -11.20
N PRO A 18 -3.76 -4.91 -10.63
CA PRO A 18 -4.54 -3.71 -10.34
C PRO A 18 -3.89 -2.69 -9.39
N ILE A 19 -2.78 -3.03 -8.72
CA ILE A 19 -2.15 -2.13 -7.74
C ILE A 19 -1.53 -0.90 -8.37
N LEU A 20 -0.86 -1.04 -9.51
CA LEU A 20 -0.22 0.09 -10.19
C LEU A 20 -1.26 1.10 -10.70
N VAL A 21 -2.42 0.62 -11.13
CA VAL A 21 -3.56 1.48 -11.53
C VAL A 21 -4.03 2.31 -10.34
N LEU A 22 -4.14 1.70 -9.15
CA LEU A 22 -4.55 2.40 -7.94
C LEU A 22 -3.51 3.43 -7.49
N VAL A 23 -2.22 3.07 -7.50
CA VAL A 23 -1.12 3.97 -7.19
C VAL A 23 -1.13 5.18 -8.13
N ASN A 24 -1.23 4.95 -9.43
CA ASN A 24 -1.29 6.02 -10.43
C ASN A 24 -2.50 6.92 -10.21
N LYS A 25 -3.66 6.36 -9.89
CA LYS A 25 -4.85 7.15 -9.57
C LYS A 25 -4.64 8.07 -8.37
N ILE A 26 -4.05 7.56 -7.29
CA ILE A 26 -3.73 8.37 -6.10
C ILE A 26 -2.76 9.50 -6.46
N ARG A 27 -1.74 9.21 -7.27
CA ARG A 27 -0.79 10.21 -7.78
C ARG A 27 -1.44 11.28 -8.65
N THR A 28 -2.39 10.91 -9.52
CA THR A 28 -3.12 11.87 -10.37
C THR A 28 -3.98 12.85 -9.56
N GLU A 29 -4.44 12.45 -8.37
CA GLU A 29 -5.15 13.33 -7.43
C GLU A 29 -4.20 14.26 -6.64
N GLY A 30 -2.89 14.22 -6.91
CA GLY A 30 -1.88 15.09 -6.29
C GLY A 30 -1.21 14.54 -5.03
N TYR A 31 -1.49 13.29 -4.65
CA TYR A 31 -0.89 12.68 -3.46
C TYR A 31 0.37 11.86 -3.77
N PHE A 32 1.26 11.73 -2.79
CA PHE A 32 2.38 10.79 -2.89
C PHE A 32 1.89 9.36 -2.61
N ALA A 33 2.22 8.42 -3.48
CA ALA A 33 1.92 7.00 -3.27
C ALA A 33 3.04 6.11 -3.78
N ILE A 34 3.32 5.03 -3.06
CA ILE A 34 4.28 3.98 -3.47
C ILE A 34 3.69 2.59 -3.21
N THR A 35 4.25 1.58 -3.89
CA THR A 35 3.89 0.18 -3.66
C THR A 35 5.10 -0.75 -3.81
N PRO A 36 5.15 -1.89 -3.11
CA PRO A 36 6.21 -2.88 -3.29
C PRO A 36 6.41 -3.37 -4.71
N GLY A 37 5.35 -3.34 -5.54
CA GLY A 37 5.43 -3.74 -6.95
C GLY A 37 6.35 -2.86 -7.80
N GLU A 38 6.72 -1.67 -7.33
CA GLU A 38 7.63 -0.74 -8.00
C GLU A 38 9.07 -0.86 -7.49
N ASN A 39 9.31 -1.65 -6.44
CA ASN A 39 10.64 -1.80 -5.86
C ASN A 39 11.56 -2.59 -6.80
N SER A 40 12.77 -2.09 -7.01
CA SER A 40 13.85 -2.90 -7.57
C SER A 40 14.10 -4.13 -6.70
N ALA A 41 14.54 -5.23 -7.31
CA ALA A 41 14.91 -6.42 -6.55
C ALA A 41 16.02 -6.08 -5.53
N PRO A 42 15.92 -6.55 -4.27
CA PRO A 42 17.00 -6.37 -3.31
C PRO A 42 18.24 -7.14 -3.78
N THR A 43 19.44 -6.66 -3.42
CA THR A 43 20.71 -7.30 -3.83
C THR A 43 20.78 -8.79 -3.51
N CYS A 44 20.18 -9.21 -2.39
CA CYS A 44 20.14 -10.62 -1.99
C CYS A 44 19.08 -11.47 -2.71
N GLY A 45 18.19 -10.86 -3.50
CA GLY A 45 17.08 -11.52 -4.22
C GLY A 45 16.06 -12.24 -3.34
N SER A 46 16.18 -12.15 -2.03
CA SER A 46 15.40 -12.97 -1.09
C SER A 46 14.10 -12.31 -0.68
N TRP A 47 13.11 -13.14 -0.32
CA TRP A 47 11.86 -12.68 0.29
C TRP A 47 12.09 -11.81 1.54
N LEU A 48 13.10 -12.15 2.37
CA LEU A 48 13.47 -11.36 3.54
C LEU A 48 13.96 -9.96 3.14
N GLY A 49 14.72 -9.85 2.05
CA GLY A 49 15.14 -8.57 1.48
C GLY A 49 13.95 -7.70 1.09
N TYR A 50 12.97 -8.27 0.38
CA TYR A 50 11.74 -7.56 0.01
C TYR A 50 10.96 -7.07 1.23
N ILE A 51 10.78 -7.92 2.26
CA ILE A 51 10.05 -7.51 3.47
C ILE A 51 10.77 -6.40 4.24
N ARG A 52 12.10 -6.41 4.30
CA ARG A 52 12.84 -5.31 4.94
C ARG A 52 12.58 -3.96 4.24
N MET A 53 12.54 -3.95 2.90
CA MET A 53 12.19 -2.76 2.14
C MET A 53 10.75 -2.31 2.44
N SER A 54 9.79 -3.23 2.41
CA SER A 54 8.38 -2.93 2.73
C SER A 54 8.21 -2.38 4.14
N VAL A 55 8.88 -2.94 5.15
CA VAL A 55 8.81 -2.48 6.54
C VAL A 55 9.28 -1.02 6.66
N ALA A 56 10.40 -0.68 6.01
CA ALA A 56 10.91 0.69 6.01
C ALA A 56 9.92 1.66 5.33
N GLN A 57 9.33 1.25 4.20
CA GLN A 57 8.35 2.05 3.48
C GLN A 57 7.06 2.26 4.28
N VAL A 58 6.50 1.22 4.88
CA VAL A 58 5.29 1.33 5.71
C VAL A 58 5.54 2.27 6.89
N ALA A 59 6.72 2.22 7.50
CA ALA A 59 7.07 3.06 8.63
C ALA A 59 7.29 4.55 8.29
N SER A 60 7.43 4.89 7.00
CA SER A 60 7.70 6.27 6.56
C SER A 60 6.48 6.99 5.96
N LEU A 61 5.28 6.42 6.09
CA LEU A 61 4.07 6.90 5.41
C LEU A 61 2.91 7.07 6.39
N ASP A 62 1.90 7.84 5.99
CA ASP A 62 0.77 8.20 6.86
C ASP A 62 -0.41 7.24 6.72
N CYS A 63 -0.59 6.68 5.53
CA CYS A 63 -1.75 5.89 5.15
C CYS A 63 -1.34 4.56 4.51
N LEU A 64 -2.13 3.50 4.77
CA LEU A 64 -2.06 2.23 4.04
C LEU A 64 -3.37 1.96 3.29
N VAL A 65 -3.29 1.75 1.98
CA VAL A 65 -4.44 1.42 1.11
C VAL A 65 -4.30 -0.01 0.62
N MET A 66 -5.39 -0.79 0.70
CA MET A 66 -5.42 -2.17 0.22
C MET A 66 -6.62 -2.43 -0.71
N LEU A 67 -6.46 -3.38 -1.63
CA LEU A 67 -7.59 -3.87 -2.43
C LEU A 67 -8.62 -4.55 -1.51
N PRO A 68 -9.84 -4.85 -2.01
CA PRO A 68 -10.88 -5.41 -1.16
C PRO A 68 -10.51 -6.77 -0.57
N GLY A 69 -10.68 -6.91 0.75
CA GLY A 69 -10.44 -8.14 1.51
C GLY A 69 -9.22 -8.02 2.45
N ARG A 70 -9.00 -9.03 3.29
CA ARG A 70 -7.74 -9.11 4.06
C ARG A 70 -6.61 -9.51 3.11
N PRO A 71 -5.38 -8.99 3.29
CA PRO A 71 -4.24 -9.47 2.53
C PRO A 71 -4.06 -10.98 2.70
N HIS A 72 -4.02 -11.70 1.58
CA HIS A 72 -3.85 -13.15 1.56
C HIS A 72 -2.37 -13.56 1.52
N SER A 73 -1.49 -12.69 1.03
CA SER A 73 -0.05 -12.96 0.96
C SER A 73 0.64 -12.78 2.32
N LYS A 74 1.73 -13.51 2.52
CA LYS A 74 2.57 -13.40 3.72
C LYS A 74 3.07 -11.96 3.94
N GLY A 75 3.51 -11.29 2.87
CA GLY A 75 3.97 -9.90 2.92
C GLY A 75 2.84 -8.91 3.25
N GLY A 76 1.71 -9.01 2.55
CA GLY A 76 0.58 -8.09 2.77
C GLY A 76 0.01 -8.15 4.19
N ARG A 77 0.06 -9.32 4.84
CA ARG A 77 -0.34 -9.45 6.25
C ARG A 77 0.63 -8.73 7.18
N ILE A 78 1.94 -8.86 6.95
CA ILE A 78 2.98 -8.18 7.74
C ILE A 78 2.82 -6.65 7.59
N GLU A 79 2.69 -6.17 6.36
CA GLU A 79 2.53 -4.74 6.05
C GLU A 79 1.27 -4.17 6.71
N PHE A 80 0.13 -4.87 6.62
CA PHE A 80 -1.12 -4.46 7.25
C PHE A 80 -1.04 -4.44 8.78
N ILE A 81 -0.47 -5.48 9.40
CA ILE A 81 -0.32 -5.54 10.86
C ILE A 81 0.62 -4.43 11.34
N LEU A 82 1.74 -4.23 10.65
CA LEU A 82 2.69 -3.17 10.98
C LEU A 82 2.04 -1.78 10.91
N ALA A 83 1.31 -1.48 9.84
CA ALA A 83 0.59 -0.21 9.72
C ALA A 83 -0.40 0.01 10.87
N LYS A 84 -1.11 -1.05 11.29
CA LYS A 84 -2.01 -0.99 12.46
C LYS A 84 -1.27 -0.72 13.76
N LEU A 85 -0.12 -1.36 13.98
CA LEU A 85 0.70 -1.17 15.18
C LEU A 85 1.31 0.24 15.25
N LEU A 86 1.67 0.81 14.09
CA LEU A 86 2.21 2.17 13.98
C LEU A 86 1.14 3.26 14.00
N GLY A 87 -0.15 2.91 14.00
CA GLY A 87 -1.25 3.88 14.04
C GLY A 87 -1.58 4.54 12.70
N LEU A 88 -1.12 3.98 11.57
CA LEU A 88 -1.46 4.49 10.24
C LEU A 88 -2.96 4.35 9.95
N VAL A 89 -3.48 5.29 9.17
CA VAL A 89 -4.85 5.19 8.67
C VAL A 89 -4.92 4.11 7.59
N THR A 90 -5.78 3.11 7.77
CA THR A 90 -5.91 2.00 6.81
C THR A 90 -7.21 2.11 6.00
N TYR A 91 -7.11 2.13 4.68
CA TYR A 91 -8.24 2.14 3.76
C TYR A 91 -8.35 0.79 3.03
N SER A 92 -9.47 0.11 3.18
CA SER A 92 -9.84 -1.01 2.30
C SER A 92 -10.70 -0.49 1.18
N LEU A 93 -10.30 -0.73 -0.07
CA LEU A 93 -11.22 -0.55 -1.18
C LEU A 93 -12.43 -1.48 -1.00
N LYS A 94 -13.60 -1.01 -1.41
CA LYS A 94 -14.82 -1.84 -1.48
C LYS A 94 -14.89 -2.47 -2.87
N ARG A 95 -15.27 -3.75 -2.97
CA ARG A 95 -15.63 -4.34 -4.26
C ARG A 95 -16.87 -3.60 -4.80
N LYS A 96 -16.85 -3.22 -6.09
CA LYS A 96 -18.08 -2.84 -6.80
C LYS A 96 -18.66 -4.11 -7.45
N GLY A 97 -19.86 -4.52 -7.04
CA GLY A 97 -20.66 -5.58 -7.70
C GLY A 97 -20.40 -7.02 -7.24
N LYS A 98 -21.31 -7.93 -7.64
CA LYS A 98 -21.18 -9.40 -7.55
C LYS A 98 -20.40 -9.91 -8.77
N ILE A 99 -19.46 -10.83 -8.58
CA ILE A 99 -18.85 -11.59 -9.67
C ILE A 99 -19.95 -12.53 -10.22
N PRO A 100 -20.28 -12.52 -11.51
CA PRO A 100 -21.08 -13.61 -12.07
C PRO A 100 -20.25 -14.89 -11.95
N LEU A 101 -20.77 -15.85 -11.18
CA LEU A 101 -20.24 -17.21 -11.12
C LEU A 101 -20.29 -17.86 -12.50
#